data_AF-A0A432KAA7-F1
#
_entry.id   AF-A0A432KAA7-F1
#
_cell.length_a   1.000
_cell.length_b   1.000
_cell.length_c   1.000
_cell.angle_alpha   90.00
_cell.angle_beta   90.00
_cell.angle_gamma   90.00
#
_symmetry.space_group_name_H-M   'P 1'
#
loop_
_entity.id
_entity.type
_entity.pdbx_description
1 polymer ?
#
loop_
_entity_poly.entity_id
_entity_poly.type
_entity_poly.pdbx_seq_one_letter_code
_entity_poly.pdbx_strand_id
1 'polypeptide(L)'
;MPLEFSTEVKDGCPLDCGLCPEHKQHICLALIEVNTGCNLNCPVCFANAGVGYSLTMEQVEFMLDRFVETEGDPEVIQFSGGEPTIHPDLMEMIQAAKDRGIRQIMVNTNGVRIARDDKFLDDLAKQNPVIYFQFDGLRPETYLTIRGEDLLDMKLKALDRLAEKGMDAVLVAAIERGVNTDEVGAILKFGLEHPAVRGVVFQPVTHVGRHIDFDPMERVTIPDVIHGIVDQSDGRFVLEDFVPVPCCFPTCQVNS
;
A
#
# COMPACT_ATOMS: atom_id res chain seq x y z
N MET A 1 16.13 -14.24 9.55
CA MET A 1 16.29 -13.48 10.81
C MET A 1 17.28 -12.36 10.51
N PRO A 2 17.14 -11.18 11.14
CA PRO A 2 18.01 -10.05 10.88
C PRO A 2 19.48 -10.41 11.09
N LEU A 3 20.35 -9.95 10.19
CA LEU A 3 21.80 -10.10 10.29
C LEU A 3 22.40 -9.09 11.28
N GLU A 4 21.79 -7.91 11.35
CA GLU A 4 22.16 -6.81 12.24
C GLU A 4 20.93 -6.34 13.03
N PHE A 5 21.15 -5.91 14.28
CA PHE A 5 20.10 -5.44 15.18
C PHE A 5 20.25 -3.94 15.45
N SER A 6 19.14 -3.20 15.39
CA SER A 6 19.14 -1.74 15.58
C SER A 6 18.86 -1.32 17.03
N THR A 7 18.41 -2.24 17.88
CA THR A 7 17.95 -1.93 19.25
C THR A 7 18.49 -2.94 20.24
N GLU A 8 19.09 -2.45 21.33
CA GLU A 8 19.51 -3.26 22.47
C GLU A 8 18.32 -3.53 23.38
N VAL A 9 18.25 -4.73 23.98
CA VAL A 9 17.22 -5.06 24.98
C VAL A 9 17.72 -4.63 26.37
N LYS A 10 17.04 -3.66 27.00
CA LYS A 10 17.34 -3.13 28.33
C LYS A 10 16.21 -3.42 29.33
N ASP A 11 14.98 -3.06 28.99
CA ASP A 11 13.77 -3.17 29.79
C ASP A 11 12.84 -4.33 29.35
N GLY A 12 13.13 -4.97 28.21
CA GLY A 12 12.40 -6.11 27.66
C GLY A 12 11.25 -5.74 26.71
N CYS A 13 10.63 -6.74 26.09
CA CYS A 13 9.45 -6.55 25.25
C CYS A 13 8.23 -6.19 26.13
N PRO A 14 7.42 -5.16 25.79
CA PRO A 14 7.42 -4.37 24.55
C PRO A 14 8.17 -3.02 24.62
N LEU A 15 8.92 -2.75 25.67
CA LEU A 15 9.54 -1.44 25.93
C LEU A 15 10.76 -1.16 25.05
N ASP A 16 11.54 -2.20 24.70
CA ASP A 16 12.63 -2.11 23.73
C ASP A 16 12.25 -2.70 22.36
N CYS A 17 10.99 -2.57 21.98
CA CYS A 17 10.51 -3.11 20.71
C CYS A 17 11.15 -2.38 19.51
N GLY A 18 11.59 -3.15 18.52
CA GLY A 18 12.33 -2.71 17.32
C GLY A 18 12.95 -3.92 16.62
N LEU A 19 13.98 -3.70 15.80
CA LEU A 19 14.86 -4.77 15.31
C LEU A 19 15.84 -5.20 16.41
N CYS A 20 15.31 -5.67 17.55
CA CYS A 20 16.10 -6.15 18.69
C CYS A 20 16.42 -7.65 18.55
N PRO A 21 17.37 -8.20 19.33
CA PRO A 21 17.69 -9.63 19.31
C PRO A 21 16.50 -10.58 19.56
N GLU A 22 15.47 -10.13 20.27
CA GLU A 22 14.23 -10.90 20.49
C GLU A 22 13.25 -10.81 19.29
N HIS A 23 13.52 -9.95 18.32
CA HIS A 23 12.76 -9.83 17.07
C HIS A 23 13.18 -10.93 16.08
N LYS A 24 12.50 -12.08 16.18
CA LYS A 24 12.83 -13.29 15.39
C LYS A 24 12.22 -13.31 13.98
N GLN A 25 11.78 -12.17 13.46
CA GLN A 25 11.17 -12.06 12.13
C GLN A 25 12.09 -11.31 11.16
N HIS A 26 11.94 -11.63 9.88
CA HIS A 26 12.56 -10.94 8.76
C HIS A 26 11.64 -9.80 8.29
N ILE A 27 12.22 -8.70 7.80
CA ILE A 27 11.47 -7.60 7.18
C ILE A 27 10.91 -8.08 5.84
N CYS A 28 9.64 -8.47 5.82
CA CYS A 28 8.95 -8.90 4.61
C CYS A 28 8.71 -7.74 3.62
N LEU A 29 8.61 -6.51 4.13
CA LEU A 29 8.39 -5.30 3.35
C LEU A 29 8.98 -4.10 4.09
N ALA A 30 9.96 -3.42 3.50
CA ALA A 30 10.39 -2.12 3.96
C ALA A 30 9.49 -1.03 3.37
N LEU A 31 9.03 -0.09 4.20
CA LEU A 31 8.22 1.05 3.75
C LEU A 31 8.95 2.35 4.10
N ILE A 32 9.18 3.20 3.10
CA ILE A 32 9.77 4.53 3.27
C ILE A 32 8.72 5.57 2.90
N GLU A 33 8.29 6.37 3.87
CA GLU A 33 7.48 7.56 3.63
C GLU A 33 8.39 8.71 3.19
N VAL A 34 8.41 9.00 1.89
CA VAL A 34 9.35 9.99 1.33
C VAL A 34 8.95 11.43 1.65
N ASN A 35 7.67 11.67 1.92
CA ASN A 35 7.14 12.97 2.30
C ASN A 35 5.78 12.83 3.02
N THR A 36 5.33 13.91 3.65
CA THR A 36 3.95 14.02 4.16
C THR A 36 3.02 14.73 3.20
N GLY A 37 3.56 15.44 2.20
CA GLY A 37 2.77 16.23 1.26
C GLY A 37 1.89 15.33 0.39
N CYS A 38 0.64 15.74 0.17
CA CYS A 38 -0.29 15.06 -0.73
C CYS A 38 -1.04 16.09 -1.58
N ASN A 39 -1.37 15.72 -2.81
CA ASN A 39 -2.22 16.50 -3.73
C ASN A 39 -3.71 16.16 -3.60
N LEU A 40 -4.10 15.38 -2.59
CA LEU A 40 -5.49 15.12 -2.18
C LEU A 40 -5.67 15.43 -0.69
N ASN A 41 -6.91 15.66 -0.26
CA ASN A 41 -7.25 15.94 1.14
C ASN A 41 -8.30 14.94 1.69
N CYS A 42 -7.97 13.65 1.63
CA CYS A 42 -8.94 12.58 1.91
C CYS A 42 -9.50 12.63 3.34
N PRO A 43 -10.83 12.49 3.54
CA PRO A 43 -11.46 12.40 4.85
C PRO A 43 -10.93 11.25 5.72
N VAL A 44 -10.67 10.08 5.13
CA VAL A 44 -10.21 8.89 5.88
C VAL A 44 -8.68 8.73 5.91
N CYS A 45 -7.91 9.79 5.62
CA CYS A 45 -6.45 9.70 5.55
C CYS A 45 -5.85 9.32 6.91
N PHE A 46 -5.36 8.08 7.03
CA PHE A 46 -4.67 7.59 8.23
C PHE A 46 -3.38 8.38 8.50
N ALA A 47 -2.65 8.74 7.44
CA ALA A 47 -1.38 9.47 7.52
C ALA A 47 -1.56 10.96 7.85
N ASN A 48 -2.80 11.48 7.86
CA ASN A 48 -3.10 12.91 8.02
C ASN A 48 -2.25 13.81 7.09
N ALA A 49 -2.03 13.34 5.85
CA ALA A 49 -1.05 13.87 4.90
C ALA A 49 -1.27 15.35 4.55
N GLY A 50 -0.30 16.20 4.86
CA GLY A 50 -0.38 17.65 4.67
C GLY A 50 1.00 18.31 4.70
N VAL A 51 1.07 19.56 5.16
CA VAL A 51 2.36 20.26 5.30
C VAL A 51 3.19 19.57 6.38
N GLY A 52 4.40 19.15 6.02
CA GLY A 52 5.31 18.46 6.95
C GLY A 52 6.68 18.31 6.34
N TYR A 53 7.20 17.08 6.26
CA TYR A 53 8.56 16.81 5.82
C TYR A 53 8.63 16.27 4.39
N SER A 54 9.82 16.40 3.80
CA SER A 54 10.26 15.73 2.57
C SER A 54 11.67 15.21 2.85
N LEU A 55 11.91 13.92 2.64
CA LEU A 55 13.21 13.33 2.88
C LEU A 55 14.21 13.77 1.81
N THR A 56 15.46 13.97 2.20
CA THR A 56 16.55 14.15 1.23
C THR A 56 16.98 12.81 0.65
N MET A 57 17.65 12.84 -0.51
CA MET A 57 18.27 11.64 -1.07
C MET A 57 19.24 10.96 -0.09
N GLU A 58 20.06 11.73 0.64
CA GLU A 58 20.99 11.19 1.64
C GLU A 58 20.27 10.40 2.75
N GLN A 59 19.11 10.90 3.21
CA GLN A 59 18.31 10.19 4.22
C GLN A 59 17.74 8.89 3.68
N VAL A 60 17.23 8.88 2.44
CA VAL A 60 16.70 7.68 1.81
C VAL A 60 17.80 6.67 1.55
N GLU A 61 18.95 7.09 1.03
CA GLU A 61 20.12 6.23 0.83
C GLU A 61 20.58 5.60 2.15
N PHE A 62 20.64 6.38 3.23
CA PHE A 62 20.95 5.85 4.56
C PHE A 62 19.95 4.75 5.00
N MET A 63 18.65 4.96 4.80
CA MET A 63 17.62 3.97 5.13
C MET A 63 17.74 2.71 4.27
N LEU A 64 18.01 2.87 2.97
CA LEU A 64 18.23 1.75 2.06
C LEU A 64 19.46 0.92 2.45
N ASP A 65 20.57 1.59 2.82
CA ASP A 65 21.79 0.92 3.28
C ASP A 65 21.52 0.10 4.55
N ARG A 66 20.77 0.66 5.52
CA ARG A 66 20.39 -0.08 6.74
C ARG A 66 19.51 -1.28 6.43
N PHE A 67 18.58 -1.15 5.49
CA PHE A 67 17.72 -2.25 5.10
C PHE A 67 18.53 -3.40 4.48
N VAL A 68 19.45 -3.09 3.57
CA VAL A 68 20.34 -4.08 2.96
C VAL A 68 21.24 -4.75 3.99
N GLU A 69 21.83 -3.99 4.91
CA GLU A 69 22.68 -4.57 5.98
C GLU A 69 21.90 -5.48 6.93
N THR A 70 20.68 -5.07 7.27
CA THR A 70 19.81 -5.83 8.19
C THR A 70 19.40 -7.15 7.58
N GLU A 71 19.04 -7.19 6.29
CA GLU A 71 18.49 -8.39 5.67
C GLU A 71 19.48 -9.20 4.85
N GLY A 72 20.55 -8.58 4.36
CA GLY A 72 21.51 -9.16 3.42
C GLY A 72 20.94 -9.37 2.01
N ASP A 73 19.71 -9.86 1.91
CA ASP A 73 18.98 -10.13 0.67
C ASP A 73 17.59 -9.48 0.69
N PRO A 74 17.50 -8.13 0.58
CA PRO A 74 16.25 -7.41 0.69
C PRO A 74 15.30 -7.70 -0.48
N GLU A 75 14.10 -8.23 -0.17
CA GLU A 75 13.16 -8.64 -1.21
C GLU A 75 12.31 -7.48 -1.72
N VAL A 76 11.58 -6.79 -0.83
CA VAL A 76 10.54 -5.83 -1.23
C VAL A 76 10.69 -4.51 -0.48
N ILE A 77 10.66 -3.42 -1.24
CA ILE A 77 10.52 -2.06 -0.70
C ILE A 77 9.31 -1.35 -1.30
N GLN A 78 8.67 -0.51 -0.51
CA GLN A 78 7.56 0.34 -0.92
C GLN A 78 7.85 1.80 -0.58
N PHE A 79 7.80 2.66 -1.60
CA PHE A 79 7.81 4.10 -1.42
C PHE A 79 6.37 4.60 -1.21
N SER A 80 6.15 5.30 -0.10
CA SER A 80 4.86 5.80 0.36
C SER A 80 5.00 7.23 0.87
N GLY A 81 4.03 7.72 1.63
CA GLY A 81 4.02 9.04 2.25
C GLY A 81 2.62 9.62 2.25
N GLY A 82 2.53 10.93 1.98
CA GLY A 82 1.29 11.55 1.55
C GLY A 82 0.94 11.12 0.12
N GLU A 83 1.65 11.69 -0.85
CA GLU A 83 1.68 11.19 -2.23
C GLU A 83 3.15 11.20 -2.69
N PRO A 84 3.83 10.05 -2.77
CA PRO A 84 5.25 10.01 -3.10
C PRO A 84 5.52 10.54 -4.51
N THR A 85 4.56 10.44 -5.44
CA THR A 85 4.76 10.90 -6.82
C THR A 85 4.93 12.41 -6.93
N ILE A 86 4.63 13.22 -5.90
CA ILE A 86 4.94 14.66 -5.93
C ILE A 86 6.38 14.97 -5.49
N HIS A 87 7.11 13.99 -4.95
CA HIS A 87 8.50 14.16 -4.56
C HIS A 87 9.38 14.34 -5.81
N PRO A 88 10.24 15.39 -5.87
CA PRO A 88 11.06 15.65 -7.05
C PRO A 88 12.05 14.51 -7.33
N ASP A 89 12.61 13.91 -6.29
CA ASP A 89 13.69 12.91 -6.40
C ASP A 89 13.17 11.45 -6.39
N LEU A 90 11.87 11.20 -6.60
CA LEU A 90 11.32 9.84 -6.50
C LEU A 90 11.99 8.85 -7.47
N MET A 91 12.32 9.30 -8.69
CA MET A 91 12.94 8.42 -9.70
C MET A 91 14.35 8.02 -9.27
N GLU A 92 15.10 8.95 -8.69
CA GLU A 92 16.42 8.76 -8.10
C GLU A 92 16.35 7.81 -6.90
N MET A 93 15.33 7.93 -6.04
CA MET A 93 15.10 7.01 -4.92
C MET A 93 14.82 5.58 -5.40
N ILE A 94 14.00 5.42 -6.44
CA ILE A 94 13.74 4.11 -7.06
C ILE A 94 15.02 3.52 -7.64
N GLN A 95 15.81 4.33 -8.37
CA GLN A 95 17.07 3.88 -8.93
C GLN A 95 18.05 3.46 -7.82
N ALA A 96 18.16 4.26 -6.75
CA ALA A 96 19.02 3.97 -5.60
C ALA A 96 18.67 2.64 -4.91
N ALA A 97 17.38 2.29 -4.85
CA ALA A 97 16.92 1.00 -4.35
C ALA A 97 17.32 -0.17 -5.26
N LYS A 98 17.22 -0.01 -6.59
CA LYS A 98 17.66 -1.02 -7.57
C LYS A 98 19.15 -1.26 -7.54
N ASP A 99 19.94 -0.18 -7.44
CA ASP A 99 21.40 -0.26 -7.44
C ASP A 99 21.94 -1.05 -6.24
N ARG A 100 21.12 -1.16 -5.18
CA ARG A 100 21.37 -1.97 -3.98
C ARG A 100 20.85 -3.41 -4.06
N GLY A 101 20.31 -3.82 -5.21
CA GLY A 101 19.87 -5.18 -5.46
C GLY A 101 18.50 -5.54 -4.85
N ILE A 102 17.69 -4.55 -4.43
CA ILE A 102 16.34 -4.80 -3.92
C ILE A 102 15.48 -5.34 -5.07
N ARG A 103 14.89 -6.54 -4.91
CA ARG A 103 14.27 -7.30 -6.00
C ARG A 103 12.99 -6.67 -6.52
N GLN A 104 12.14 -6.18 -5.62
CA GLN A 104 10.83 -5.64 -5.96
C GLN A 104 10.66 -4.27 -5.33
N ILE A 105 10.32 -3.30 -6.18
CA ILE A 105 10.05 -1.92 -5.77
C ILE A 105 8.60 -1.61 -6.06
N MET A 106 7.90 -1.15 -5.03
CA MET A 106 6.52 -0.70 -5.11
C MET A 106 6.41 0.81 -4.87
N VAL A 107 5.46 1.45 -5.54
CA VAL A 107 5.14 2.86 -5.30
C VAL A 107 3.66 2.99 -4.98
N ASN A 108 3.35 3.51 -3.79
CA ASN A 108 1.98 3.84 -3.39
C ASN A 108 1.57 5.11 -4.11
N THR A 109 0.40 5.13 -4.74
CA THR A 109 -0.05 6.36 -5.40
C THR A 109 -1.55 6.44 -5.52
N ASN A 110 -2.06 7.67 -5.45
CA ASN A 110 -3.42 8.01 -5.84
C ASN A 110 -3.62 8.08 -7.35
N GLY A 111 -2.56 7.99 -8.17
CA GLY A 111 -2.69 7.89 -9.63
C GLY A 111 -2.90 9.20 -10.37
N VAL A 112 -3.04 10.34 -9.69
CA VAL A 112 -3.34 11.63 -10.34
C VAL A 112 -2.27 12.01 -11.36
N ARG A 113 -0.98 11.85 -11.02
CA ARG A 113 0.12 12.12 -11.97
C ARG A 113 0.13 11.11 -13.11
N ILE A 114 -0.10 9.83 -12.82
CA ILE A 114 -0.19 8.78 -13.86
C ILE A 114 -1.25 9.13 -14.90
N ALA A 115 -2.42 9.63 -14.48
CA ALA A 115 -3.52 9.98 -15.39
C ALA A 115 -3.32 11.27 -16.20
N ARG A 116 -2.44 12.19 -15.74
CA ARG A 116 -2.39 13.57 -16.24
C ARG A 116 -1.02 14.02 -16.78
N ASP A 117 0.06 13.35 -16.42
CA ASP A 117 1.44 13.77 -16.72
C ASP A 117 2.15 12.69 -17.56
N ASP A 118 2.24 12.93 -18.86
CA ASP A 118 2.88 12.00 -19.82
C ASP A 118 4.38 11.84 -19.55
N LYS A 119 5.07 12.93 -19.21
CA LYS A 119 6.51 12.89 -18.91
C LYS A 119 6.77 12.06 -17.67
N PHE A 120 6.01 12.29 -16.60
CA PHE A 120 6.12 11.50 -15.38
C PHE A 120 5.89 10.02 -15.65
N LEU A 121 4.85 9.68 -16.40
CA LEU A 121 4.54 8.30 -16.74
C LEU A 121 5.67 7.65 -17.55
N ASP A 122 6.25 8.36 -18.52
CA ASP A 122 7.40 7.87 -19.29
C ASP A 122 8.63 7.61 -18.42
N ASP A 123 8.92 8.52 -17.49
CA ASP A 123 10.05 8.38 -16.56
C ASP A 123 9.79 7.25 -15.55
N LEU A 124 8.55 7.09 -15.07
CA LEU A 124 8.14 6.00 -14.20
C LEU A 124 8.23 4.64 -14.91
N ALA A 125 7.82 4.57 -16.18
CA ALA A 125 7.89 3.35 -16.99
C ALA A 125 9.34 2.88 -17.23
N LYS A 126 10.29 3.81 -17.39
CA LYS A 126 11.74 3.46 -17.42
C LYS A 126 12.19 2.83 -16.11
N GLN A 127 11.60 3.26 -14.99
CA GLN A 127 11.87 2.68 -13.69
C GLN A 127 11.08 1.40 -13.42
N ASN A 128 9.95 1.17 -14.09
CA ASN A 128 9.13 -0.04 -13.98
C ASN A 128 8.91 -0.58 -12.54
N PRO A 129 8.57 0.27 -11.53
CA PRO A 129 8.12 -0.26 -10.25
C PRO A 129 6.72 -0.87 -10.39
N VAL A 130 6.35 -1.74 -9.45
CA VAL A 130 4.95 -2.19 -9.32
C VAL A 130 4.14 -1.07 -8.67
N ILE A 131 3.01 -0.71 -9.28
CA ILE A 131 2.17 0.39 -8.76
C ILE A 131 1.20 -0.15 -7.72
N TYR A 132 1.36 0.28 -6.48
CA TYR A 132 0.42 -0.02 -5.39
C TYR A 132 -0.69 1.05 -5.42
N PHE A 133 -1.74 0.75 -6.19
CA PHE A 133 -2.65 1.74 -6.74
C PHE A 133 -3.93 1.88 -5.92
N GLN A 134 -4.16 3.08 -5.37
CA GLN A 134 -5.36 3.38 -4.61
C GLN A 134 -6.62 3.30 -5.50
N PHE A 135 -7.50 2.32 -5.26
CA PHE A 135 -8.70 2.05 -6.04
C PHE A 135 -9.82 1.53 -5.14
N ASP A 136 -10.69 2.43 -4.68
CA ASP A 136 -11.63 2.14 -3.60
C ASP A 136 -12.99 1.59 -4.05
N GLY A 137 -13.35 1.69 -5.33
CA GLY A 137 -14.65 1.27 -5.82
C GLY A 137 -14.86 1.54 -7.30
N LEU A 138 -16.03 1.19 -7.80
CA LEU A 138 -16.48 1.43 -9.18
C LEU A 138 -17.60 2.47 -9.24
N ARG A 139 -17.85 3.16 -8.12
CA ARG A 139 -18.84 4.22 -7.99
C ARG A 139 -18.20 5.57 -7.64
N PRO A 140 -18.62 6.68 -8.28
CA PRO A 140 -18.19 8.02 -7.92
C PRO A 140 -18.42 8.37 -6.44
N GLU A 141 -19.56 7.92 -5.87
CA GLU A 141 -19.94 8.19 -4.49
C GLU A 141 -18.94 7.64 -3.47
N THR A 142 -18.34 6.49 -3.79
CA THR A 142 -17.31 5.85 -2.96
C THR A 142 -16.08 6.76 -2.83
N TYR A 143 -15.63 7.37 -3.93
CA TYR A 143 -14.51 8.30 -3.92
C TYR A 143 -14.87 9.62 -3.23
N LEU A 144 -16.09 10.14 -3.45
CA LEU A 144 -16.55 11.34 -2.74
C LEU A 144 -16.52 11.15 -1.23
N THR A 145 -16.98 10.02 -0.72
CA THR A 145 -17.00 9.74 0.73
C THR A 145 -15.59 9.46 1.28
N ILE A 146 -14.82 8.58 0.64
CA ILE A 146 -13.52 8.12 1.17
C ILE A 146 -12.41 9.14 0.88
N ARG A 147 -12.42 9.78 -0.29
CA ARG A 147 -11.33 10.62 -0.81
C ARG A 147 -11.69 12.10 -0.91
N GLY A 148 -12.97 12.45 -0.79
CA GLY A 148 -13.45 13.84 -0.79
C GLY A 148 -13.67 14.43 -2.19
N GLU A 149 -13.36 13.68 -3.25
CA GLU A 149 -13.45 14.10 -4.65
C GLU A 149 -13.87 12.92 -5.52
N ASP A 150 -14.55 13.19 -6.64
CA ASP A 150 -14.84 12.18 -7.65
C ASP A 150 -13.57 11.86 -8.46
N LEU A 151 -13.08 10.63 -8.34
CA LEU A 151 -11.83 10.18 -8.93
C LEU A 151 -12.00 9.02 -9.92
N LEU A 152 -13.20 8.44 -10.08
CA LEU A 152 -13.37 7.16 -10.79
C LEU A 152 -12.83 7.21 -12.22
N ASP A 153 -13.25 8.20 -13.01
CA ASP A 153 -12.79 8.36 -14.41
C ASP A 153 -11.27 8.54 -14.49
N MET A 154 -10.70 9.26 -13.52
CA MET A 154 -9.25 9.45 -13.42
C MET A 154 -8.54 8.13 -13.09
N LYS A 155 -9.11 7.30 -12.20
CA LYS A 155 -8.55 6.00 -11.84
C LYS A 155 -8.55 5.03 -13.03
N LEU A 156 -9.67 4.96 -13.75
CA LEU A 156 -9.79 4.13 -14.95
C LEU A 156 -8.78 4.56 -16.01
N LYS A 157 -8.69 5.86 -16.30
CA LYS A 157 -7.70 6.42 -17.22
C LYS A 157 -6.25 6.12 -16.79
N ALA A 158 -5.95 6.18 -15.50
CA ALA A 158 -4.60 5.85 -15.00
C ALA A 158 -4.25 4.39 -15.27
N LEU A 159 -5.19 3.47 -15.02
CA LEU A 159 -4.98 2.04 -15.25
C LEU A 159 -4.82 1.71 -16.75
N ASP A 160 -5.61 2.32 -17.62
CA ASP A 160 -5.45 2.19 -19.08
C ASP A 160 -4.05 2.63 -19.52
N ARG A 161 -3.59 3.77 -19.01
CA ARG A 161 -2.24 4.30 -19.30
C ARG A 161 -1.12 3.41 -18.77
N LEU A 162 -1.30 2.78 -17.61
CA LEU A 162 -0.34 1.79 -17.10
C LEU A 162 -0.30 0.56 -18.01
N ALA A 163 -1.46 0.09 -18.48
CA ALA A 163 -1.54 -1.03 -19.43
C ALA A 163 -0.83 -0.70 -20.75
N GLU A 164 -1.03 0.51 -21.29
CA GLU A 164 -0.35 0.98 -22.51
C GLU A 164 1.18 0.99 -22.37
N LYS A 165 1.70 1.25 -21.16
CA LYS A 165 3.14 1.22 -20.85
C LYS A 165 3.65 -0.17 -20.46
N GLY A 166 2.77 -1.17 -20.36
CA GLY A 166 3.13 -2.52 -19.91
C GLY A 166 3.53 -2.57 -18.44
N MET A 167 3.03 -1.62 -17.62
CA MET A 167 3.30 -1.56 -16.20
C MET A 167 2.25 -2.32 -15.39
N ASP A 168 2.71 -2.92 -14.30
CA ASP A 168 1.87 -3.72 -13.42
C ASP A 168 1.36 -2.90 -12.22
N ALA A 169 0.10 -3.10 -11.87
CA ALA A 169 -0.58 -2.49 -10.75
C ALA A 169 -1.20 -3.53 -9.81
N VAL A 170 -1.18 -3.24 -8.52
CA VAL A 170 -1.97 -3.92 -7.49
C VAL A 170 -3.03 -2.94 -7.05
N LEU A 171 -4.31 -3.28 -7.19
CA LEU A 171 -5.40 -2.44 -6.72
C LEU A 171 -5.46 -2.49 -5.20
N VAL A 172 -5.63 -1.34 -4.57
CA VAL A 172 -5.65 -1.20 -3.11
C VAL A 172 -6.90 -0.45 -2.73
N ALA A 173 -7.89 -1.19 -2.22
CA ALA A 173 -9.20 -0.67 -1.89
C ALA A 173 -9.31 -0.46 -0.38
N ALA A 174 -9.53 0.78 0.05
CA ALA A 174 -9.94 1.05 1.42
C ALA A 174 -11.43 0.69 1.57
N ILE A 175 -11.77 -0.24 2.46
CA ILE A 175 -13.16 -0.71 2.65
C ILE A 175 -13.75 -0.12 3.91
N GLU A 176 -14.88 0.57 3.76
CA GLU A 176 -15.62 1.28 4.80
C GLU A 176 -17.07 0.80 4.86
N ARG A 177 -17.59 0.62 6.08
CA ARG A 177 -18.93 0.07 6.29
C ARG A 177 -19.98 1.05 5.77
N GLY A 178 -20.95 0.54 5.01
CA GLY A 178 -22.02 1.35 4.44
C GLY A 178 -21.58 2.27 3.30
N VAL A 179 -20.33 2.14 2.82
CA VAL A 179 -19.81 2.90 1.68
C VAL A 179 -19.54 2.00 0.48
N ASN A 180 -18.70 0.97 0.65
CA ASN A 180 -18.23 0.14 -0.47
C ASN A 180 -18.01 -1.34 -0.12
N THR A 181 -18.52 -1.81 1.03
CA THR A 181 -18.51 -3.24 1.37
C THR A 181 -19.24 -4.11 0.35
N ASP A 182 -20.20 -3.52 -0.38
CA ASP A 182 -20.97 -4.14 -1.46
C ASP A 182 -20.26 -4.09 -2.83
N GLU A 183 -19.07 -3.49 -2.92
CA GLU A 183 -18.28 -3.39 -4.15
C GLU A 183 -17.13 -4.40 -4.22
N VAL A 184 -16.83 -5.13 -3.15
CA VAL A 184 -15.61 -5.98 -3.07
C VAL A 184 -15.56 -7.02 -4.19
N GLY A 185 -16.69 -7.64 -4.53
CA GLY A 185 -16.77 -8.59 -5.66
C GLY A 185 -16.59 -7.91 -7.01
N ALA A 186 -17.13 -6.70 -7.18
CA ALA A 186 -17.00 -5.94 -8.41
C ALA A 186 -15.57 -5.44 -8.63
N ILE A 187 -14.90 -4.96 -7.58
CA ILE A 187 -13.48 -4.58 -7.60
C ILE A 187 -12.61 -5.79 -7.95
N LEU A 188 -12.89 -6.96 -7.35
CA LEU A 188 -12.15 -8.18 -7.63
C LEU A 188 -12.32 -8.62 -9.09
N LYS A 189 -13.56 -8.64 -9.58
CA LYS A 189 -13.85 -8.94 -10.99
C LYS A 189 -13.13 -7.99 -11.93
N PHE A 190 -13.18 -6.69 -11.67
CA PHE A 190 -12.48 -5.69 -12.46
C PHE A 190 -10.97 -5.93 -12.46
N GLY A 191 -10.38 -6.22 -11.30
CA GLY A 191 -8.95 -6.53 -11.18
C GLY A 191 -8.55 -7.81 -11.93
N LEU A 192 -9.43 -8.80 -12.03
CA LEU A 192 -9.18 -10.02 -12.82
C LEU A 192 -9.27 -9.79 -14.33
N GLU A 193 -10.01 -8.78 -14.77
CA GLU A 193 -10.26 -8.49 -16.18
C GLU A 193 -9.29 -7.44 -16.75
N HIS A 194 -8.79 -6.52 -15.92
CA HIS A 194 -7.98 -5.40 -16.38
C HIS A 194 -6.50 -5.79 -16.64
N PRO A 195 -5.93 -5.48 -17.82
CA PRO A 195 -4.61 -5.99 -18.24
C PRO A 195 -3.42 -5.51 -17.39
N ALA A 196 -3.50 -4.31 -16.82
CA ALA A 196 -2.47 -3.80 -15.91
C ALA A 196 -2.51 -4.43 -14.50
N VAL A 197 -3.61 -5.08 -14.11
CA VAL A 197 -3.79 -5.49 -12.72
C VAL A 197 -3.22 -6.89 -12.48
N ARG A 198 -2.38 -7.01 -11.44
CA ARG A 198 -1.74 -8.27 -11.00
C ARG A 198 -2.21 -8.76 -9.65
N GLY A 199 -2.92 -7.93 -8.91
CA GLY A 199 -3.46 -8.28 -7.60
C GLY A 199 -4.46 -7.25 -7.11
N VAL A 200 -5.25 -7.66 -6.12
CA VAL A 200 -6.20 -6.80 -5.41
C VAL A 200 -5.96 -6.98 -3.92
N VAL A 201 -5.77 -5.88 -3.22
CA VAL A 201 -5.59 -5.81 -1.77
C VAL A 201 -6.74 -4.99 -1.19
N PHE A 202 -7.46 -5.59 -0.27
CA PHE A 202 -8.49 -4.91 0.50
C PHE A 202 -7.94 -4.51 1.86
N GLN A 203 -8.11 -3.25 2.22
CA GLN A 203 -7.65 -2.67 3.48
C GLN A 203 -8.86 -2.11 4.22
N PRO A 204 -9.39 -2.80 5.24
CA PRO A 204 -10.41 -2.20 6.08
C PRO A 204 -9.91 -0.87 6.66
N VAL A 205 -10.72 0.18 6.55
CA VAL A 205 -10.33 1.51 7.03
C VAL A 205 -9.99 1.42 8.51
N THR A 206 -8.80 1.93 8.84
CA THR A 206 -8.43 2.14 10.23
C THR A 206 -8.80 3.57 10.58
N HIS A 207 -9.77 3.72 11.48
CA HIS A 207 -10.31 5.01 11.89
C HIS A 207 -9.33 5.77 12.81
N VAL A 208 -8.22 6.20 12.23
CA VAL A 208 -7.16 7.00 12.85
C VAL A 208 -6.78 8.16 11.91
N GLY A 209 -6.00 9.12 12.40
CA GLY A 209 -5.61 10.29 11.61
C GLY A 209 -6.78 11.27 11.44
N ARG A 210 -7.24 11.49 10.21
CA ARG A 210 -8.35 12.42 9.90
C ARG A 210 -9.74 11.84 10.13
N HIS A 211 -9.83 10.54 10.37
CA HIS A 211 -11.11 9.92 10.60
C HIS A 211 -11.77 10.51 11.85
N ILE A 212 -13.05 10.87 11.72
CA ILE A 212 -13.90 11.34 12.82
C ILE A 212 -14.30 10.20 13.78
N ASP A 213 -14.91 10.59 14.90
CA ASP A 213 -15.54 9.71 15.90
C ASP A 213 -16.36 8.62 15.22
N PHE A 214 -16.15 7.37 15.61
CA PHE A 214 -16.81 6.20 15.02
C PHE A 214 -17.17 5.20 16.12
N ASP A 215 -18.17 4.37 15.87
CA ASP A 215 -18.48 3.24 16.76
C ASP A 215 -17.51 2.08 16.46
N PRO A 216 -16.67 1.64 17.42
CA PRO A 216 -15.77 0.50 17.24
C PRO A 216 -16.48 -0.78 16.79
N MET A 217 -17.77 -0.94 17.10
CA MET A 217 -18.58 -2.10 16.71
C MET A 217 -18.95 -2.10 15.22
N GLU A 218 -18.89 -0.94 14.56
CA GLU A 218 -19.20 -0.78 13.14
C GLU A 218 -17.95 -0.89 12.25
N ARG A 219 -16.78 -1.18 12.83
CA ARG A 219 -15.54 -1.35 12.07
C ARG A 219 -15.65 -2.54 11.10
N VAL A 220 -15.17 -2.37 9.87
CA VAL A 220 -14.97 -3.49 8.93
C VAL A 220 -13.74 -4.29 9.36
N THR A 221 -13.89 -5.61 9.41
CA THR A 221 -12.82 -6.54 9.74
C THR A 221 -12.34 -7.32 8.51
N ILE A 222 -11.19 -7.98 8.62
CA ILE A 222 -10.69 -8.86 7.54
C ILE A 222 -11.70 -9.99 7.24
N PRO A 223 -12.29 -10.68 8.24
CA PRO A 223 -13.37 -11.63 8.00
C PRO A 223 -14.57 -11.04 7.25
N ASP A 224 -15.02 -9.82 7.57
CA ASP A 224 -16.13 -9.18 6.84
C ASP A 224 -15.83 -9.04 5.35
N VAL A 225 -14.59 -8.66 5.01
CA VAL A 225 -14.14 -8.55 3.61
C VAL A 225 -14.08 -9.93 2.95
N ILE A 226 -13.54 -10.95 3.63
CA ILE A 226 -13.46 -12.32 3.10
C ILE A 226 -14.86 -12.86 2.80
N HIS A 227 -15.79 -12.73 3.74
CA HIS A 227 -17.19 -13.11 3.54
C HIS A 227 -17.82 -12.31 2.40
N GLY A 228 -17.59 -11.00 2.35
CA GLY A 228 -18.04 -10.16 1.25
C GLY A 228 -17.53 -10.62 -0.12
N ILE A 229 -16.26 -11.06 -0.23
CA ILE A 229 -15.71 -11.60 -1.47
C ILE A 229 -16.43 -12.90 -1.84
N VAL A 230 -16.58 -13.84 -0.90
CA VAL A 230 -17.25 -15.13 -1.16
C VAL A 230 -18.69 -14.89 -1.63
N ASP A 231 -19.44 -14.06 -0.92
CA ASP A 231 -20.85 -13.76 -1.19
C ASP A 231 -21.06 -13.04 -2.54
N GLN A 232 -20.08 -12.24 -2.98
CA GLN A 232 -20.17 -11.42 -4.20
C GLN A 232 -19.40 -11.98 -5.39
N SER A 233 -18.80 -13.17 -5.28
CA SER A 233 -17.97 -13.77 -6.33
C SER A 233 -18.67 -14.80 -7.20
N ASP A 234 -19.99 -14.99 -7.03
CA ASP A 234 -20.78 -16.02 -7.73
C ASP A 234 -20.17 -17.43 -7.63
N GLY A 235 -19.58 -17.76 -6.46
CA GLY A 235 -18.95 -19.05 -6.18
C GLY A 235 -17.56 -19.24 -6.80
N ARG A 236 -16.95 -18.17 -7.33
CA ARG A 236 -15.59 -18.22 -7.88
C ARG A 236 -14.52 -18.35 -6.79
N PHE A 237 -14.79 -17.83 -5.61
CA PHE A 237 -13.93 -17.94 -4.43
C PHE A 237 -14.70 -18.59 -3.28
N VAL A 238 -14.02 -19.44 -2.51
CA VAL A 238 -14.54 -20.06 -1.30
C VAL A 238 -13.67 -19.70 -0.10
N LEU A 239 -14.18 -19.92 1.13
CA LEU A 239 -13.46 -19.53 2.35
C LEU A 239 -12.09 -20.21 2.46
N GLU A 240 -11.97 -21.43 1.96
CA GLU A 240 -10.74 -22.24 1.98
C GLU A 240 -9.64 -21.68 1.07
N ASP A 241 -9.98 -20.78 0.13
CA ASP A 241 -8.98 -20.11 -0.71
C ASP A 241 -8.18 -19.04 0.07
N PHE A 242 -8.69 -18.61 1.23
CA PHE A 242 -8.06 -17.56 2.05
C PHE A 242 -7.19 -18.18 3.14
N VAL A 243 -5.88 -18.12 2.92
CA VAL A 243 -4.88 -18.63 3.87
C VAL A 243 -4.13 -17.50 4.57
N PRO A 244 -3.87 -17.60 5.88
CA PRO A 244 -3.07 -16.63 6.59
C PRO A 244 -1.61 -16.64 6.09
N VAL A 245 -0.95 -15.49 6.15
CA VAL A 245 0.46 -15.38 5.75
C VAL A 245 1.31 -16.19 6.76
N PRO A 246 2.24 -17.05 6.29
CA PRO A 246 2.98 -17.96 7.16
C PRO A 246 4.05 -17.26 8.03
N CYS A 247 4.17 -15.94 7.94
CA CYS A 247 5.17 -15.17 8.68
C CYS A 247 4.68 -14.74 10.07
N CYS A 248 3.37 -14.69 10.33
CA CYS A 248 2.83 -14.29 11.63
C CYS A 248 3.03 -15.40 12.67
N PHE A 249 3.18 -15.02 13.95
CA PHE A 249 3.18 -15.99 15.03
C PHE A 249 1.89 -16.84 14.96
N PRO A 250 1.93 -18.17 15.20
CA PRO A 250 0.79 -19.06 14.95
C PRO A 250 -0.52 -18.62 15.61
N THR A 251 -0.47 -17.99 16.79
CA THR A 251 -1.67 -17.49 17.50
C THR A 251 -2.27 -16.21 16.92
N CYS A 252 -1.65 -15.62 15.89
CA CYS A 252 -2.15 -14.43 15.18
C CYS A 252 -2.88 -14.79 13.87
N GLN A 253 -3.09 -16.07 13.59
CA GLN A 253 -3.79 -16.52 12.38
C GLN A 253 -5.30 -16.53 12.58
N VAL A 254 -6.05 -16.06 11.56
CA VAL A 254 -7.51 -15.90 11.56
C VAL A 254 -8.27 -17.24 11.73
N ASN A 255 -7.60 -18.37 11.51
CA ASN A 255 -8.17 -19.72 11.56
C ASN A 255 -7.60 -20.60 12.70
N SER A 256 -7.22 -19.99 13.83
CA SER A 256 -6.76 -20.73 15.03
C SER A 256 -7.93 -21.26 15.87
#